data_AF-A0A6Q2WY01-F1
#
_entry.id   AF-A0A6Q2WY01-F1
#
_cell.length_a   1.000
_cell.length_b   1.000
_cell.length_c   1.000
_cell.angle_alpha   90.00
_cell.angle_beta   90.00
_cell.angle_gamma   90.00
#
_symmetry.space_group_name_H-M   'P 1'
#
loop_
_entity.id
_entity.type
_entity.pdbx_description
1 polymer ?
#
loop_
_entity_poly.entity_id
_entity_poly.type
_entity_poly.pdbx_seq_one_letter_code
_entity_poly.pdbx_strand_id
1 'polypeptide(L)'
;GNILFRLKGSLEFKCQLNTTNEPHIQKVISRTFEDLCSQVKSESLVLSVCNSPVFIWPNKGGRATPECLTPNSPCKDLQQFIQQFFMQATTHFYVTCVSFTKLFGSYFSLASFVLLCVFQVVINLNLMTEVTEPADLSATTLMRCSTKHHFLYTAMPMDCVVSLPSSERLSVVYDALVVALCSQLDEMKKVMLRHMKGMTLLIPQPFHFLLPDPVGLVTVVYPAGVPDSQLEIQRKELHSRFELPGNRPYLRRANSLHFPDEPYKDGYLRNPHLHLKPPTLGNGKLYLVQGVYSYHHYMQDRVDDNGWGCAYRSLQTICSWFQQQGYTEKAVPTHKEIQQALVDVGDKQGSFVGSRQWIGSIEVAAVLDQLLGVTSKIMFVSQGSELASKGRELANHFLSEGTPVMIGGGVLAHTILGVAWSETTGEIRYLILDPHYTGAEDLQVITDKGWCGWKSPQFWDQNAYYNLCLPQRPKTI
;
A
#
# COMPACT_ATOMS: atom_id res chain seq x y z
N GLY A 1 -14.49 -17.89 -4.34
CA GLY A 1 -13.47 -16.86 -4.06
C GLY A 1 -13.62 -16.43 -2.62
N ASN A 2 -12.65 -15.70 -2.05
CA ASN A 2 -12.78 -15.14 -0.71
C ASN A 2 -13.39 -13.73 -0.77
N ILE A 3 -14.10 -13.34 0.29
CA ILE A 3 -14.63 -11.99 0.51
C ILE A 3 -13.86 -11.40 1.69
N LEU A 4 -13.44 -10.15 1.55
CA LEU A 4 -12.76 -9.38 2.59
C LEU A 4 -13.78 -8.47 3.28
N PHE A 5 -14.09 -8.75 4.54
CA PHE A 5 -14.92 -7.89 5.37
C PHE A 5 -14.01 -6.89 6.09
N ARG A 6 -14.26 -5.60 5.90
CA ARG A 6 -13.51 -4.53 6.56
C ARG A 6 -14.47 -3.70 7.42
N LEU A 7 -14.29 -3.75 8.73
CA LEU A 7 -15.10 -3.05 9.70
C LEU A 7 -14.35 -1.83 10.24
N LYS A 8 -14.87 -0.64 9.95
CA LYS A 8 -14.32 0.64 10.39
C LYS A 8 -15.23 1.33 11.39
N GLY A 9 -14.65 2.15 12.27
CA GLY A 9 -15.40 3.06 13.12
C GLY A 9 -14.57 3.53 14.30
N SER A 10 -15.24 3.92 15.39
CA SER A 10 -14.57 4.39 16.58
C SER A 10 -15.28 3.98 17.85
N LEU A 11 -14.51 3.69 18.91
CA LEU A 11 -15.02 3.47 20.25
C LEU A 11 -14.56 4.59 21.18
N GLU A 12 -15.46 5.10 22.01
CA GLU A 12 -15.14 6.16 22.96
C GLU A 12 -14.31 5.61 24.13
N PHE A 13 -13.06 6.02 24.22
CA PHE A 13 -12.19 5.70 25.34
C PHE A 13 -12.29 6.78 26.41
N LYS A 14 -12.92 6.43 27.53
CA LYS A 14 -13.16 7.31 28.68
C LYS A 14 -12.44 6.75 29.90
N CYS A 15 -11.47 7.49 30.43
CA CYS A 15 -10.69 7.07 31.58
C CYS A 15 -10.54 8.21 32.58
N GLN A 16 -10.86 7.92 33.85
CA GLN A 16 -10.65 8.83 34.98
C GLN A 16 -9.47 8.35 35.81
N LEU A 17 -8.45 9.20 35.94
CA LEU A 17 -7.25 8.95 36.71
C LEU A 17 -7.27 9.77 38.00
N ASN A 18 -7.21 9.07 39.13
CA ASN A 18 -7.23 9.67 40.47
C ASN A 18 -5.82 9.85 41.06
N THR A 19 -4.79 9.36 40.38
CA THR A 19 -3.40 9.44 40.81
C THR A 19 -2.48 9.60 39.60
N THR A 20 -1.26 10.08 39.84
CA THR A 20 -0.19 10.17 38.84
C THR A 20 0.75 8.95 38.88
N ASN A 21 0.40 7.91 39.65
CA ASN A 21 1.23 6.72 39.82
C ASN A 21 1.11 5.83 38.57
N GLU A 22 2.22 5.61 37.89
CA GLU A 22 2.26 4.93 36.59
C GLU A 22 1.65 3.51 36.62
N PRO A 23 2.04 2.58 37.52
CA PRO A 23 1.36 1.30 37.70
C PRO A 23 -0.16 1.38 37.87
N HIS A 24 -0.66 2.40 38.59
CA HIS A 24 -2.09 2.60 38.77
C HIS A 24 -2.74 3.04 37.45
N ILE A 25 -2.12 3.98 36.73
CA ILE A 25 -2.58 4.44 35.41
C ILE A 25 -2.66 3.26 34.43
N GLN A 26 -1.63 2.41 34.37
CA GLN A 26 -1.62 1.21 33.52
C GLN A 26 -2.79 0.26 33.83
N LYS A 27 -3.10 0.07 35.12
CA LYS A 27 -4.24 -0.75 35.57
C LYS A 27 -5.58 -0.17 35.15
N VAL A 28 -5.78 1.14 35.31
CA VAL A 28 -7.04 1.81 34.90
C VAL A 28 -7.21 1.76 33.39
N ILE A 29 -6.15 2.00 32.62
CA ILE A 29 -6.16 1.88 31.15
C ILE A 29 -6.52 0.45 30.74
N SER A 30 -5.89 -0.55 31.34
CA SER A 30 -6.17 -1.96 31.04
C SER A 30 -7.64 -2.32 31.27
N ARG A 31 -8.21 -1.89 32.40
CA ARG A 31 -9.63 -2.06 32.70
C ARG A 31 -10.52 -1.34 31.69
N THR A 32 -10.15 -0.13 31.27
CA THR A 32 -10.92 0.63 30.26
C THR A 32 -10.98 -0.15 28.94
N PHE A 33 -9.89 -0.80 28.51
CA PHE A 33 -9.91 -1.67 27.32
C PHE A 33 -10.75 -2.94 27.52
N GLU A 34 -10.79 -3.52 28.72
CA GLU A 34 -11.69 -4.64 29.05
C GLU A 34 -13.16 -4.23 28.97
N ASP A 35 -13.50 -3.03 29.44
CA ASP A 35 -14.85 -2.46 29.34
C ASP A 35 -15.23 -2.25 27.86
N LEU A 36 -14.31 -1.77 27.02
CA LEU A 36 -14.55 -1.64 25.57
C LEU A 36 -14.78 -2.98 24.86
N CYS A 37 -14.01 -4.03 25.20
CA CYS A 37 -14.27 -5.36 24.62
C CYS A 37 -15.60 -5.94 25.14
N SER A 38 -16.01 -5.60 26.37
CA SER A 38 -17.33 -5.96 26.89
C SER A 38 -18.46 -5.23 26.14
N GLN A 39 -18.27 -3.96 25.80
CA GLN A 39 -19.19 -3.20 24.95
C GLN A 39 -19.32 -3.84 23.55
N VAL A 40 -18.21 -4.22 22.92
CA VAL A 40 -18.20 -4.94 21.63
C VAL A 40 -18.95 -6.28 21.71
N LYS A 41 -18.90 -6.97 22.85
CA LYS A 41 -19.61 -8.24 23.06
C LYS A 41 -21.09 -8.08 23.47
N SER A 42 -21.56 -6.86 23.70
CA SER A 42 -22.94 -6.61 24.12
C SER A 42 -23.93 -6.72 22.96
N GLU A 43 -25.21 -6.92 23.28
CA GLU A 43 -26.29 -6.94 22.28
C GLU A 43 -26.52 -5.57 21.60
N SER A 44 -25.94 -4.49 22.16
CA SER A 44 -26.01 -3.14 21.58
C SER A 44 -25.08 -2.93 20.39
N LEU A 45 -24.17 -3.88 20.10
CA LEU A 45 -23.31 -3.78 18.92
C LEU A 45 -24.13 -3.88 17.64
N VAL A 46 -23.97 -2.89 16.75
CA VAL A 46 -24.59 -2.87 15.42
C VAL A 46 -23.51 -2.67 14.37
N LEU A 47 -23.57 -3.45 13.30
CA LEU A 47 -22.73 -3.31 12.12
C LEU A 47 -23.61 -2.86 10.95
N SER A 48 -23.30 -1.70 10.37
CA SER A 48 -23.98 -1.20 9.16
C SER A 48 -23.13 -1.51 7.93
N VAL A 49 -23.70 -2.14 6.91
CA VAL A 49 -22.99 -2.38 5.65
C VAL A 49 -22.97 -1.09 4.83
N CYS A 50 -21.79 -0.63 4.42
CA CYS A 50 -21.66 0.60 3.66
C CYS A 50 -22.39 0.52 2.32
N ASN A 51 -22.98 1.65 1.88
CA ASN A 51 -23.75 1.78 0.64
C ASN A 51 -24.90 0.76 0.53
N SER A 52 -25.47 0.36 1.66
CA SER A 52 -26.51 -0.66 1.75
C SER A 52 -27.48 -0.30 2.88
N PRO A 53 -28.78 -0.67 2.78
CA PRO A 53 -29.72 -0.56 3.88
C PRO A 53 -29.52 -1.62 4.97
N VAL A 54 -28.47 -2.45 4.86
CA VAL A 54 -28.26 -3.60 5.74
C VAL A 54 -27.66 -3.21 7.09
N PHE A 55 -28.36 -3.56 8.17
CA PHE A 55 -27.86 -3.50 9.55
C PHE A 55 -27.86 -4.89 10.18
N ILE A 56 -26.82 -5.17 10.95
CA ILE A 56 -26.53 -6.49 11.55
C ILE A 56 -26.31 -6.32 13.05
N TRP A 57 -27.00 -7.11 13.86
CA TRP A 57 -26.79 -7.25 15.29
C TRP A 57 -26.10 -8.59 15.56
N PRO A 58 -24.75 -8.63 15.52
CA PRO A 58 -24.01 -9.89 15.60
C PRO A 58 -24.32 -10.67 16.89
N ASN A 59 -24.42 -9.97 18.03
CA ASN A 59 -24.59 -10.58 19.34
C ASN A 59 -26.07 -10.84 19.72
N LYS A 60 -27.05 -10.40 18.91
CA LYS A 60 -28.48 -10.58 19.16
C LYS A 60 -29.07 -11.67 18.26
N GLY A 61 -28.47 -12.86 18.34
CA GLY A 61 -28.81 -14.01 17.50
C GLY A 61 -28.46 -13.84 16.01
N GLY A 62 -27.55 -12.91 15.68
CA GLY A 62 -27.17 -12.61 14.30
C GLY A 62 -28.30 -11.98 13.47
N ARG A 63 -29.26 -11.30 14.11
CA ARG A 63 -30.37 -10.62 13.43
C ARG A 63 -29.80 -9.63 12.41
N ALA A 64 -30.31 -9.66 11.19
CA ALA A 64 -30.01 -8.68 10.15
C ALA A 64 -31.29 -8.08 9.58
N THR A 65 -31.18 -6.88 9.04
CA THR A 65 -32.21 -6.22 8.23
C THR A 65 -31.66 -6.07 6.82
N PRO A 66 -32.39 -6.42 5.75
CA PRO A 66 -33.74 -7.02 5.73
C PRO A 66 -33.77 -8.47 6.26
N GLU A 67 -34.93 -8.91 6.74
CA GLU A 67 -35.13 -10.21 7.42
C GLU A 67 -34.83 -11.44 6.54
N CYS A 68 -34.73 -11.27 5.23
CA CYS A 68 -34.32 -12.34 4.31
C CYS A 68 -32.85 -12.75 4.48
N LEU A 69 -32.01 -11.90 5.09
CA LEU A 69 -30.65 -12.26 5.48
C LEU A 69 -30.68 -12.97 6.83
N THR A 70 -30.50 -14.29 6.79
CA THR A 70 -30.45 -15.11 8.00
C THR A 70 -28.99 -15.40 8.38
N PRO A 71 -28.68 -15.73 9.65
CA PRO A 71 -27.33 -16.15 10.04
C PRO A 71 -26.78 -17.35 9.25
N ASN A 72 -27.65 -18.17 8.68
CA ASN A 72 -27.28 -19.33 7.85
C ASN A 72 -27.10 -19.00 6.37
N SER A 73 -27.47 -17.79 5.93
CA SER A 73 -27.30 -17.37 4.55
C SER A 73 -25.80 -17.29 4.19
N PRO A 74 -25.41 -17.68 2.97
CA PRO A 74 -24.05 -17.47 2.46
C PRO A 74 -23.65 -15.99 2.48
N CYS A 75 -22.41 -15.71 2.86
CA CYS A 75 -21.94 -14.33 3.02
C CYS A 75 -21.84 -13.55 1.70
N LYS A 76 -21.73 -14.24 0.56
CA LYS A 76 -21.84 -13.61 -0.78
C LYS A 76 -23.18 -12.91 -1.02
N ASP A 77 -24.25 -13.31 -0.33
CA ASP A 77 -25.59 -12.76 -0.55
C ASP A 77 -25.67 -11.29 -0.10
N LEU A 78 -24.78 -10.84 0.79
CA LEU A 78 -24.66 -9.42 1.17
C LEU A 78 -24.39 -8.51 -0.03
N GLN A 79 -23.67 -9.00 -1.05
CA GLN A 79 -23.32 -8.21 -2.23
C GLN A 79 -24.55 -7.74 -3.02
N GLN A 80 -25.67 -8.48 -2.94
CA GLN A 80 -26.91 -8.16 -3.64
C GLN A 80 -27.57 -6.89 -3.08
N PHE A 81 -27.24 -6.49 -1.85
CA PHE A 81 -27.84 -5.35 -1.16
C PHE A 81 -26.97 -4.08 -1.21
N ILE A 82 -25.75 -4.18 -1.74
CA ILE A 82 -24.84 -3.04 -1.86
C ILE A 82 -25.17 -2.29 -3.15
N GLN A 83 -25.54 -1.01 -3.03
CA GLN A 83 -25.76 -0.13 -4.16
C GLN A 83 -24.42 0.07 -4.89
N GLN A 84 -24.33 -0.44 -6.12
CA GLN A 84 -23.12 -0.31 -6.94
C GLN A 84 -22.96 1.13 -7.44
N PHE A 85 -22.44 2.01 -6.61
CA PHE A 85 -21.79 3.23 -7.07
C PHE A 85 -20.30 2.93 -7.26
N PHE A 86 -19.79 3.12 -8.49
CA PHE A 86 -18.40 2.88 -8.95
C PHE A 86 -17.98 1.43 -9.27
N MET A 87 -18.64 0.78 -10.23
CA MET A 87 -18.20 -0.51 -10.80
C MET A 87 -17.95 -0.47 -12.32
N GLN A 88 -17.65 0.70 -12.90
CA GLN A 88 -17.29 0.81 -14.33
C GLN A 88 -15.78 0.64 -14.62
N ALA A 89 -14.89 0.73 -13.62
CA ALA A 89 -13.44 0.55 -13.82
C ALA A 89 -12.96 -0.90 -13.55
N THR A 90 -13.73 -1.69 -12.80
CA THR A 90 -13.36 -3.03 -12.34
C THR A 90 -13.77 -4.16 -13.30
N THR A 91 -14.73 -3.92 -14.19
CA THR A 91 -15.23 -4.96 -15.12
C THR A 91 -14.23 -5.31 -16.22
N HIS A 92 -13.33 -4.38 -16.59
CA HIS A 92 -12.23 -4.66 -17.53
C HIS A 92 -11.09 -5.49 -16.92
N PHE A 93 -11.01 -5.57 -15.59
CA PHE A 93 -10.04 -6.39 -14.86
C PHE A 93 -10.41 -7.89 -14.88
N TYR A 94 -11.71 -8.19 -14.97
CA TYR A 94 -12.26 -9.55 -14.87
C TYR A 94 -11.84 -10.47 -16.03
N VAL A 95 -11.67 -9.94 -17.24
CA VAL A 95 -11.47 -10.75 -18.45
C VAL A 95 -9.98 -11.11 -18.70
N THR A 96 -9.03 -10.32 -18.19
CA THR A 96 -7.60 -10.49 -18.47
C THR A 96 -6.84 -11.35 -17.45
N CYS A 97 -7.22 -11.36 -16.17
CA CYS A 97 -6.54 -12.17 -15.14
C CYS A 97 -6.84 -13.68 -15.21
N VAL A 98 -8.01 -14.09 -15.69
CA VAL A 98 -8.37 -15.52 -15.82
C VAL A 98 -7.50 -16.24 -16.87
N SER A 99 -6.92 -15.50 -17.82
CA SER A 99 -5.99 -16.03 -18.82
C SER A 99 -4.57 -16.23 -18.26
N PHE A 100 -4.21 -15.58 -17.14
CA PHE A 100 -2.84 -15.61 -16.58
C PHE A 100 -2.53 -16.89 -15.80
N THR A 101 -3.50 -17.44 -15.06
CA THR A 101 -3.29 -18.62 -14.21
C THR A 101 -3.26 -19.95 -14.98
N LYS A 102 -3.76 -19.98 -16.22
CA LYS A 102 -3.79 -21.20 -17.04
C LYS A 102 -2.49 -21.48 -17.82
N LEU A 103 -1.53 -20.55 -17.89
CA LEU A 103 -0.38 -20.68 -18.80
C LEU A 103 0.96 -21.08 -18.16
N PHE A 104 1.08 -21.14 -16.83
CA PHE A 104 2.37 -21.41 -16.19
C PHE A 104 2.32 -22.67 -15.31
N GLY A 105 2.85 -23.76 -15.87
CA GLY A 105 3.21 -24.96 -15.13
C GLY A 105 4.32 -24.69 -14.11
N SER A 106 4.36 -25.57 -13.10
CA SER A 106 5.34 -25.68 -12.01
C SER A 106 6.74 -25.13 -12.32
N TYR A 107 7.37 -24.52 -11.30
CA TYR A 107 8.68 -23.84 -11.27
C TYR A 107 8.65 -22.31 -11.41
N PHE A 108 7.77 -21.67 -10.65
CA PHE A 108 7.98 -20.33 -10.11
C PHE A 108 7.51 -20.33 -8.65
N SER A 109 8.19 -19.60 -7.77
CA SER A 109 7.64 -19.31 -6.44
C SER A 109 6.32 -18.56 -6.63
N LEU A 110 5.20 -19.29 -6.49
CA LEU A 110 3.84 -18.78 -6.64
C LEU A 110 3.54 -17.62 -5.66
N ALA A 111 4.37 -17.39 -4.64
CA ALA A 111 4.12 -16.42 -3.57
C ALA A 111 4.25 -14.95 -3.99
N SER A 112 5.01 -14.61 -5.05
CA SER A 112 5.29 -13.20 -5.39
C SER A 112 4.33 -12.59 -6.42
N PHE A 113 3.52 -13.40 -7.11
CA PHE A 113 2.57 -12.93 -8.13
C PHE A 113 1.11 -13.10 -7.73
N VAL A 114 0.82 -13.99 -6.78
CA VAL A 114 -0.55 -14.18 -6.24
C VAL A 114 -0.96 -12.97 -5.37
N LEU A 115 -0.03 -12.17 -4.89
CA LEU A 115 -0.29 -11.10 -3.92
C LEU A 115 -0.89 -9.80 -4.50
N LEU A 116 -0.98 -9.64 -5.82
CA LEU A 116 -1.51 -8.42 -6.45
C LEU A 116 -2.80 -8.62 -7.25
N CYS A 117 -3.35 -9.85 -7.33
CA CYS A 117 -4.55 -10.13 -8.12
C CYS A 117 -5.45 -11.23 -7.53
N VAL A 118 -5.47 -11.43 -6.20
CA VAL A 118 -6.65 -12.05 -5.57
C VAL A 118 -7.67 -10.94 -5.39
N PHE A 119 -8.53 -10.74 -6.40
CA PHE A 119 -9.71 -9.88 -6.33
C PHE A 119 -10.66 -10.42 -5.25
N GLN A 120 -10.36 -10.09 -3.99
CA GLN A 120 -11.31 -10.24 -2.91
C GLN A 120 -12.30 -9.10 -3.04
N VAL A 121 -13.58 -9.44 -3.15
CA VAL A 121 -14.63 -8.44 -3.00
C VAL A 121 -14.51 -7.87 -1.59
N VAL A 122 -14.35 -6.57 -1.47
CA VAL A 122 -14.29 -5.88 -0.18
C VAL A 122 -15.71 -5.45 0.21
N ILE A 123 -16.19 -5.91 1.36
CA ILE A 123 -17.43 -5.45 1.97
C ILE A 123 -17.05 -4.58 3.17
N ASN A 124 -17.30 -3.28 3.04
CA ASN A 124 -17.08 -2.34 4.12
C ASN A 124 -18.27 -2.33 5.08
N LEU A 125 -17.97 -2.33 6.37
CA LEU A 125 -18.93 -2.18 7.45
C LEU A 125 -18.54 -1.01 8.35
N ASN A 126 -19.54 -0.38 8.96
CA ASN A 126 -19.38 0.64 9.98
C ASN A 126 -19.77 0.08 11.35
N LEU A 127 -18.92 0.32 12.34
CA LEU A 127 -19.14 0.01 13.74
C LEU A 127 -20.08 1.05 14.35
N MET A 128 -21.20 0.59 14.91
CA MET A 128 -22.21 1.41 15.56
C MET A 128 -22.64 0.80 16.89
N THR A 129 -23.31 1.58 17.72
CA THR A 129 -23.93 1.13 18.97
C THR A 129 -25.40 1.54 18.97
N GLU A 130 -26.30 0.58 19.20
CA GLU A 130 -27.73 0.83 19.34
C GLU A 130 -27.99 1.63 20.61
N VAL A 131 -28.75 2.72 20.47
CA VAL A 131 -29.23 3.49 21.62
C VAL A 131 -30.50 2.82 22.12
N THR A 132 -30.36 1.91 23.08
CA THR A 132 -31.51 1.28 23.75
C THR A 132 -31.89 2.12 24.98
N GLU A 133 -33.00 2.84 24.85
CA GLU A 133 -33.68 3.72 25.82
C GLU A 133 -33.12 5.15 26.01
N PRO A 134 -33.99 6.18 26.13
CA PRO A 134 -33.56 7.48 26.62
C PRO A 134 -33.02 7.25 28.03
N ALA A 135 -31.79 7.67 28.31
CA ALA A 135 -31.28 7.64 29.68
C ALA A 135 -32.35 8.23 30.59
N ASP A 136 -32.88 7.44 31.53
CA ASP A 136 -33.60 7.99 32.67
C ASP A 136 -32.72 9.13 33.19
N LEU A 137 -33.27 10.35 33.15
CA LEU A 137 -32.61 11.57 33.61
C LEU A 137 -32.33 11.41 35.10
N SER A 138 -31.29 10.65 35.41
CA SER A 138 -30.68 10.53 36.71
C SER A 138 -30.20 11.93 37.01
N ALA A 139 -30.83 12.57 38.00
CA ALA A 139 -30.57 13.96 38.36
C ALA A 139 -29.06 14.22 38.36
N THR A 140 -28.63 15.25 37.63
CA THR A 140 -27.22 15.64 37.53
C THR A 140 -26.68 15.89 38.93
N THR A 141 -25.95 14.92 39.46
CA THR A 141 -25.39 15.02 40.81
C THR A 141 -24.02 15.67 40.69
N LEU A 142 -23.95 16.97 40.99
CA LEU A 142 -22.70 17.70 41.11
C LEU A 142 -22.02 17.31 42.43
N MET A 143 -21.04 16.40 42.36
CA MET A 143 -20.15 16.11 43.48
C MET A 143 -18.92 17.02 43.43
N ARG A 144 -18.69 17.78 44.51
CA ARG A 144 -17.45 18.52 44.71
C ARG A 144 -16.37 17.57 45.25
N CYS A 145 -15.52 17.06 44.36
CA CYS A 145 -14.33 16.33 44.76
C CYS A 145 -13.17 17.28 45.07
N SER A 146 -12.52 17.11 46.22
CA SER A 146 -11.35 17.90 46.67
C SER A 146 -10.02 17.40 46.11
N THR A 147 -10.03 16.29 45.37
CA THR A 147 -8.85 15.65 44.76
C THR A 147 -8.66 16.09 43.31
N LYS A 148 -7.41 16.29 42.88
CA LYS A 148 -7.10 16.55 41.45
C LYS A 148 -7.39 15.27 40.64
N HIS A 149 -8.33 15.36 39.71
CA HIS A 149 -8.63 14.28 38.76
C HIS A 149 -8.07 14.64 37.39
N HIS A 150 -7.52 13.64 36.70
CA HIS A 150 -7.18 13.76 35.29
C HIS A 150 -8.17 12.92 34.48
N PHE A 151 -8.77 13.53 33.46
CA PHE A 151 -9.72 12.87 32.57
C PHE A 151 -9.10 12.70 31.20
N LEU A 152 -9.18 11.48 30.68
CA LEU A 152 -8.75 11.12 29.35
C LEU A 152 -9.99 10.76 28.55
N TYR A 153 -10.20 11.49 27.46
CA TYR A 153 -11.26 11.26 26.50
C TYR A 153 -10.66 11.25 25.10
N THR A 154 -10.81 10.14 24.39
CA THR A 154 -10.39 10.03 22.99
C THR A 154 -11.24 9.00 22.25
N ALA A 155 -11.26 9.09 20.92
CA ALA A 155 -11.89 8.09 20.07
C ALA A 155 -10.83 7.09 19.58
N MET A 156 -10.99 5.82 19.92
CA MET A 156 -10.11 4.75 19.46
C MET A 156 -10.45 4.38 18.02
N PRO A 157 -9.52 4.52 17.07
CA PRO A 157 -9.79 4.20 15.67
C PRO A 157 -9.85 2.67 15.50
N MET A 158 -11.02 2.17 15.14
CA MET A 158 -11.22 0.75 14.85
C MET A 158 -11.18 0.53 13.33
N ASP A 159 -10.28 -0.34 12.86
CA ASP A 159 -10.25 -0.85 11.48
C ASP A 159 -9.85 -2.33 11.51
N CYS A 160 -10.82 -3.23 11.38
CA CYS A 160 -10.62 -4.67 11.45
C CYS A 160 -10.90 -5.33 10.11
N VAL A 161 -10.12 -6.36 9.77
CA VAL A 161 -10.28 -7.13 8.52
C VAL A 161 -10.43 -8.62 8.79
N VAL A 162 -11.35 -9.25 8.05
CA VAL A 162 -11.59 -10.69 8.08
C VAL A 162 -11.78 -11.19 6.65
N SER A 163 -10.98 -12.18 6.23
CA SER A 163 -11.09 -12.80 4.90
C SER A 163 -11.68 -14.20 5.03
N LEU A 164 -12.85 -14.44 4.44
CA LEU A 164 -13.55 -15.73 4.50
C LEU A 164 -14.02 -16.20 3.11
N PRO A 165 -14.19 -17.51 2.89
CA PRO A 165 -14.77 -18.03 1.65
C PRO A 165 -16.17 -17.45 1.39
N SER A 166 -16.49 -17.14 0.13
CA SER A 166 -17.79 -16.57 -0.26
C SER A 166 -19.01 -17.45 0.05
N SER A 167 -18.79 -18.75 0.27
CA SER A 167 -19.82 -19.74 0.66
C SER A 167 -20.02 -19.85 2.17
N GLU A 168 -19.20 -19.16 2.97
CA GLU A 168 -19.26 -19.24 4.42
C GLU A 168 -20.55 -18.61 4.96
N ARG A 169 -21.02 -19.08 6.12
CA ARG A 169 -22.26 -18.57 6.74
C ARG A 169 -22.05 -17.20 7.35
N LEU A 170 -23.08 -16.35 7.29
CA LEU A 170 -23.05 -15.02 7.90
C LEU A 170 -22.78 -15.05 9.41
N SER A 171 -23.30 -16.04 10.15
CA SER A 171 -23.01 -16.20 11.58
C SER A 171 -21.51 -16.30 11.86
N VAL A 172 -20.77 -17.04 11.03
CA VAL A 172 -19.32 -17.22 11.16
C VAL A 172 -18.59 -15.91 10.87
N VAL A 173 -19.08 -15.12 9.90
CA VAL A 173 -18.55 -13.78 9.61
C VAL A 173 -18.74 -12.87 10.83
N TYR A 174 -19.92 -12.89 11.45
CA TYR A 174 -20.24 -12.05 12.60
C TYR A 174 -19.35 -12.38 13.79
N ASP A 175 -19.24 -13.68 14.13
CA ASP A 175 -18.36 -14.16 15.21
C ASP A 175 -16.91 -13.76 14.94
N ALA A 176 -16.42 -13.95 13.71
CA ALA A 176 -15.06 -13.59 13.33
C ALA A 176 -14.80 -12.08 13.43
N LEU A 177 -15.75 -11.23 13.07
CA LEU A 177 -15.65 -9.77 13.21
C LEU A 177 -15.61 -9.33 14.68
N VAL A 178 -16.45 -9.92 15.54
CA VAL A 178 -16.46 -9.63 16.98
C VAL A 178 -15.14 -10.08 17.64
N VAL A 179 -14.64 -11.26 17.27
CA VAL A 179 -13.32 -11.73 17.71
C VAL A 179 -12.22 -10.78 17.24
N ALA A 180 -12.23 -10.38 15.96
CA ALA A 180 -11.24 -9.46 15.41
C ALA A 180 -11.22 -8.10 16.12
N LEU A 181 -12.39 -7.52 16.43
CA LEU A 181 -12.51 -6.28 17.21
C LEU A 181 -11.87 -6.41 18.60
N CYS A 182 -12.18 -7.48 19.34
CA CYS A 182 -11.60 -7.68 20.67
C CYS A 182 -10.10 -7.98 20.62
N SER A 183 -9.63 -8.77 19.64
CA SER A 183 -8.20 -8.99 19.41
C SER A 183 -7.46 -7.69 19.10
N GLN A 184 -8.04 -6.81 18.29
CA GLN A 184 -7.47 -5.50 18.02
C GLN A 184 -7.43 -4.61 19.27
N LEU A 185 -8.49 -4.58 20.08
CA LEU A 185 -8.48 -3.83 21.35
C LEU A 185 -7.38 -4.31 22.30
N ASP A 186 -7.11 -5.62 22.35
CA ASP A 186 -6.01 -6.16 23.15
C ASP A 186 -4.63 -5.73 22.63
N GLU A 187 -4.42 -5.72 21.31
CA GLU A 187 -3.19 -5.20 20.70
C GLU A 187 -3.03 -3.69 20.89
N MET A 188 -4.12 -2.92 20.76
CA MET A 188 -4.16 -1.48 21.04
C MET A 188 -3.76 -1.18 22.49
N LYS A 189 -4.28 -1.96 23.45
CA LYS A 189 -3.87 -1.89 24.86
C LYS A 189 -2.37 -2.12 25.01
N LYS A 190 -1.82 -3.19 24.42
CA LYS A 190 -0.38 -3.51 24.51
C LYS A 190 0.49 -2.37 23.96
N VAL A 191 0.12 -1.81 22.81
CA VAL A 191 0.86 -0.70 22.17
C VAL A 191 0.77 0.57 23.01
N MET A 192 -0.42 0.93 23.48
CA MET A 192 -0.61 2.11 24.32
C MET A 192 0.23 2.02 25.61
N LEU A 193 0.22 0.87 26.28
CA LEU A 193 1.01 0.66 27.51
C LEU A 193 2.52 0.66 27.22
N ARG A 194 2.97 0.03 26.13
CA ARG A 194 4.38 -0.04 25.73
C ARG A 194 4.99 1.34 25.45
N HIS A 195 4.20 2.26 24.90
CA HIS A 195 4.66 3.59 24.50
C HIS A 195 4.26 4.71 25.48
N MET A 196 3.66 4.37 26.62
CA MET A 196 3.30 5.34 27.65
C MET A 196 4.55 5.95 28.27
N LYS A 197 4.56 7.28 28.43
CA LYS A 197 5.63 8.01 29.13
C LYS A 197 5.00 8.92 30.17
N GLY A 198 5.05 8.52 31.45
CA GLY A 198 4.33 9.21 32.52
C GLY A 198 2.82 9.19 32.26
N MET A 199 2.21 10.36 32.08
CA MET A 199 0.77 10.49 31.77
C MET A 199 0.46 10.66 30.28
N THR A 200 1.48 10.70 29.42
CA THR A 200 1.30 10.87 27.98
C THR A 200 0.96 9.54 27.35
N LEU A 201 -0.22 9.48 26.72
CA LEU A 201 -0.71 8.33 25.97
C LEU A 201 -0.71 8.62 24.48
N LEU A 202 -0.22 7.67 23.70
CA LEU A 202 -0.27 7.74 22.24
C LEU A 202 -1.44 6.89 21.75
N ILE A 203 -2.20 7.43 20.81
CA ILE A 203 -3.35 6.73 20.24
C ILE A 203 -2.83 5.58 19.37
N PRO A 204 -3.16 4.32 19.67
CA PRO A 204 -2.80 3.20 18.82
C PRO A 204 -3.64 3.21 17.53
N GLN A 205 -3.01 2.90 16.40
CA GLN A 205 -3.63 2.86 15.07
C GLN A 205 -3.38 1.50 14.40
N PRO A 206 -4.43 0.79 13.97
CA PRO A 206 -4.29 -0.45 13.21
C PRO A 206 -3.86 -0.17 11.76
N PHE A 207 -2.99 -1.02 11.23
CA PHE A 207 -2.56 -1.06 9.84
C PHE A 207 -2.60 -2.51 9.35
N HIS A 208 -3.10 -2.72 8.14
CA HIS A 208 -3.21 -4.05 7.53
C HIS A 208 -2.06 -4.28 6.57
N PHE A 209 -1.46 -5.45 6.60
CA PHE A 209 -0.33 -5.82 5.76
C PHE A 209 -0.61 -7.14 5.08
N LEU A 210 -0.32 -7.22 3.78
CA LEU A 210 -0.41 -8.45 3.04
C LEU A 210 1.01 -9.04 2.92
N LEU A 211 1.30 -10.03 3.74
CA LEU A 211 2.62 -10.67 3.83
C LEU A 211 2.70 -11.88 2.88
N PRO A 212 3.92 -12.30 2.50
CA PRO A 212 4.11 -13.51 1.69
C PRO A 212 3.47 -14.76 2.31
N ASP A 213 3.07 -15.70 1.46
CA ASP A 213 2.56 -17.00 1.90
C ASP A 213 3.58 -17.73 2.80
N PRO A 214 3.12 -18.46 3.84
CA PRO A 214 1.71 -18.75 4.16
C PRO A 214 1.05 -17.73 5.12
N VAL A 215 1.72 -16.62 5.45
CA VAL A 215 1.25 -15.69 6.50
C VAL A 215 0.01 -14.90 6.05
N GLY A 216 0.04 -14.34 4.83
CA GLY A 216 -1.10 -13.61 4.27
C GLY A 216 -1.42 -12.31 5.01
N LEU A 217 -2.71 -12.01 5.16
CA LEU A 217 -3.20 -10.74 5.72
C LEU A 217 -3.03 -10.69 7.23
N VAL A 218 -2.31 -9.69 7.73
CA VAL A 218 -2.12 -9.43 9.17
C VAL A 218 -2.47 -8.00 9.53
N THR A 219 -2.88 -7.79 10.78
CA THR A 219 -3.08 -6.44 11.34
C THR A 219 -1.99 -6.18 12.38
N VAL A 220 -1.32 -5.03 12.26
CA VAL A 220 -0.33 -4.55 13.22
C VAL A 220 -0.76 -3.19 13.73
N VAL A 221 -0.60 -2.96 15.03
CA VAL A 221 -0.95 -1.70 15.66
C VAL A 221 0.31 -0.89 15.94
N TYR A 222 0.32 0.37 15.50
CA TYR A 222 1.41 1.32 15.75
C TYR A 222 0.91 2.55 16.51
N PRO A 223 1.73 3.16 17.38
CA PRO A 223 1.35 4.39 18.06
C PRO A 223 1.36 5.58 17.08
N ALA A 224 0.30 6.40 17.12
CA ALA A 224 0.24 7.66 16.38
C ALA A 224 1.35 8.61 16.85
N GLY A 225 1.93 9.34 15.89
CA GLY A 225 2.97 10.35 16.17
C GLY A 225 4.39 9.81 16.36
N VAL A 226 4.60 8.50 16.34
CA VAL A 226 5.96 7.91 16.37
C VAL A 226 6.39 7.52 14.95
N PRO A 227 7.50 8.09 14.42
CA PRO A 227 7.98 7.80 13.07
C PRO A 227 8.46 6.35 12.93
N ASP A 228 8.46 5.79 11.72
CA ASP A 228 8.85 4.39 11.50
C ASP A 228 10.32 4.14 11.89
N SER A 229 11.18 5.15 11.80
CA SER A 229 12.59 5.07 12.25
C SER A 229 12.73 4.66 13.72
N GLN A 230 11.77 5.01 14.60
CA GLN A 230 11.79 4.66 16.03
C GLN A 230 11.10 3.33 16.35
N LEU A 231 10.45 2.70 15.36
CA LEU A 231 9.68 1.45 15.53
C LEU A 231 10.44 0.22 15.00
N GLU A 232 11.74 0.35 14.71
CA GLU A 232 12.56 -0.74 14.16
C GLU A 232 12.62 -1.96 15.09
N ILE A 233 12.72 -1.76 16.41
CA ILE A 233 12.76 -2.87 17.38
C ILE A 233 11.45 -3.69 17.31
N GLN A 234 10.30 -3.00 17.32
CA GLN A 234 9.00 -3.67 17.17
C GLN A 234 8.91 -4.39 15.81
N ARG A 235 9.43 -3.82 14.72
CA ARG A 235 9.47 -4.50 13.42
C ARG A 235 10.39 -5.72 13.42
N LYS A 236 11.54 -5.71 14.11
CA LYS A 236 12.39 -6.91 14.28
C LYS A 236 11.64 -8.04 14.97
N GLU A 237 10.91 -7.73 16.05
CA GLU A 237 10.06 -8.70 16.75
C GLU A 237 9.01 -9.30 15.80
N LEU A 238 8.35 -8.46 15.00
CA LEU A 238 7.33 -8.89 14.05
C LEU A 238 7.91 -9.73 12.90
N HIS A 239 9.07 -9.34 12.36
CA HIS A 239 9.79 -10.12 11.35
C HIS A 239 10.13 -11.51 11.88
N SER A 240 10.63 -11.60 13.12
CA SER A 240 10.91 -12.90 13.74
C SER A 240 9.64 -13.72 13.97
N ARG A 241 8.55 -13.08 14.39
CA ARG A 241 7.25 -13.74 14.63
C ARG A 241 6.63 -14.32 13.35
N PHE A 242 6.81 -13.62 12.23
CA PHE A 242 6.24 -14.00 10.93
C PHE A 242 7.26 -14.66 9.99
N GLU A 243 8.45 -14.99 10.49
CA GLU A 243 9.54 -15.61 9.72
C GLU A 243 9.90 -14.84 8.43
N LEU A 244 9.80 -13.52 8.47
CA LEU A 244 10.07 -12.65 7.33
C LEU A 244 11.58 -12.43 7.15
N PRO A 245 12.08 -12.43 5.91
CA PRO A 245 13.50 -12.18 5.67
C PRO A 245 13.87 -10.75 6.07
N GLY A 246 15.04 -10.58 6.70
CA GLY A 246 15.58 -9.28 7.14
C GLY A 246 16.24 -8.47 6.02
N ASN A 247 15.82 -8.65 4.76
CA ASN A 247 16.45 -8.03 3.59
C ASN A 247 15.64 -6.87 2.99
N ARG A 248 14.36 -6.70 3.37
CA ARG A 248 13.52 -5.58 2.95
C ARG A 248 12.44 -5.25 3.99
N PRO A 249 11.90 -4.02 3.96
CA PRO A 249 10.73 -3.67 4.75
C PRO A 249 9.48 -4.43 4.30
N TYR A 250 8.70 -4.91 5.27
CA TYR A 250 7.36 -5.46 5.05
C TYR A 250 6.28 -4.77 5.88
N LEU A 251 6.68 -4.15 7.00
CA LEU A 251 5.78 -3.74 8.08
C LEU A 251 5.91 -2.26 8.43
N ARG A 252 6.46 -1.43 7.52
CA ARG A 252 6.41 0.03 7.68
C ARG A 252 5.06 0.54 7.22
N ARG A 253 4.62 1.71 7.69
CA ARG A 253 3.27 2.21 7.37
C ARG A 253 3.03 2.34 5.86
N ALA A 254 4.07 2.68 5.09
CA ALA A 254 4.02 2.72 3.63
C ALA A 254 3.75 1.36 2.96
N ASN A 255 4.06 0.25 3.63
CA ASN A 255 3.78 -1.11 3.16
C ASN A 255 2.36 -1.60 3.50
N SER A 256 1.54 -0.76 4.14
CA SER A 256 0.17 -1.13 4.46
C SER A 256 -0.63 -1.40 3.18
N LEU A 257 -1.54 -2.37 3.27
CA LEU A 257 -2.43 -2.76 2.19
C LEU A 257 -3.28 -1.57 1.80
N HIS A 258 -3.16 -1.17 0.53
CA HIS A 258 -4.09 -0.26 -0.09
C HIS A 258 -5.31 -1.05 -0.57
N PHE A 259 -6.49 -0.73 -0.05
CA PHE A 259 -7.70 -1.45 -0.40
C PHE A 259 -8.18 -1.02 -1.80
N PRO A 260 -8.60 -1.96 -2.67
CA PRO A 260 -8.95 -1.64 -4.06
C PRO A 260 -10.08 -0.62 -4.25
N ASP A 261 -10.92 -0.43 -3.24
CA ASP A 261 -12.04 0.51 -3.21
C ASP A 261 -11.66 1.91 -2.69
N GLU A 262 -10.42 2.11 -2.25
CA GLU A 262 -9.93 3.41 -1.79
C GLU A 262 -9.21 4.14 -2.94
N PRO A 263 -9.60 5.39 -3.27
CA PRO A 263 -8.82 6.17 -4.22
C PRO A 263 -7.54 6.69 -3.58
N TYR A 264 -6.45 6.75 -4.36
CA TYR A 264 -5.25 7.48 -3.96
C TYR A 264 -5.53 8.98 -3.93
N LYS A 265 -5.27 9.61 -2.79
CA LYS A 265 -5.56 11.04 -2.56
C LYS A 265 -4.65 11.99 -3.33
N ASP A 266 -3.49 11.51 -3.78
CA ASP A 266 -2.52 12.30 -4.54
C ASP A 266 -2.81 12.36 -6.04
N GLY A 267 -3.77 11.56 -6.52
CA GLY A 267 -4.23 11.57 -7.91
C GLY A 267 -3.35 10.79 -8.88
N TYR A 268 -2.16 10.31 -8.49
CA TYR A 268 -1.28 9.60 -9.42
C TYR A 268 -1.71 8.15 -9.64
N LEU A 269 -1.68 7.69 -10.88
CA LEU A 269 -1.90 6.28 -11.19
C LEU A 269 -0.81 5.39 -10.58
N ARG A 270 -1.23 4.25 -10.02
CA ARG A 270 -0.34 3.20 -9.51
C ARG A 270 -0.29 2.03 -10.45
N ASN A 271 0.91 1.51 -10.67
CA ASN A 271 1.16 0.26 -11.37
C ASN A 271 0.34 0.08 -12.67
N PRO A 272 0.31 1.05 -13.60
CA PRO A 272 -0.49 0.95 -14.83
C PRO A 272 -0.18 -0.31 -15.65
N HIS A 273 1.04 -0.83 -15.54
CA HIS A 273 1.47 -2.06 -16.20
C HIS A 273 0.66 -3.32 -15.85
N LEU A 274 -0.04 -3.35 -14.70
CA LEU A 274 -0.86 -4.51 -14.30
C LEU A 274 -2.09 -4.70 -15.20
N HIS A 275 -2.48 -3.65 -15.94
CA HIS A 275 -3.62 -3.68 -16.86
C HIS A 275 -3.23 -4.14 -18.28
N LEU A 276 -1.95 -4.43 -18.51
CA LEU A 276 -1.46 -4.84 -19.81
C LEU A 276 -1.50 -6.36 -19.98
N LYS A 277 -1.83 -6.80 -21.19
CA LYS A 277 -1.63 -8.20 -21.58
C LYS A 277 -0.13 -8.46 -21.77
N PRO A 278 0.43 -9.54 -21.19
CA PRO A 278 1.83 -9.88 -21.36
C PRO A 278 2.07 -10.29 -22.82
N PRO A 279 3.27 -10.04 -23.36
CA PRO A 279 3.62 -10.46 -24.70
C PRO A 279 3.73 -11.99 -24.74
N THR A 280 3.25 -12.59 -25.82
CA THR A 280 3.44 -14.02 -26.07
C THR A 280 4.81 -14.22 -26.70
N LEU A 281 5.72 -14.84 -25.94
CA LEU A 281 7.06 -15.22 -26.38
C LEU A 281 7.21 -16.73 -26.25
N GLY A 282 7.78 -17.39 -27.26
CA GLY A 282 8.08 -18.83 -27.19
C GLY A 282 9.06 -19.13 -26.04
N ASN A 283 8.59 -19.83 -25.01
CA ASN A 283 9.33 -20.10 -23.76
C ASN A 283 9.88 -18.84 -23.06
N GLY A 284 9.28 -17.67 -23.30
CA GLY A 284 9.71 -16.42 -22.65
C GLY A 284 9.26 -16.35 -21.20
N LYS A 285 10.14 -15.84 -20.33
CA LYS A 285 9.84 -15.57 -18.92
C LYS A 285 9.64 -14.07 -18.70
N LEU A 286 8.76 -13.70 -17.79
CA LEU A 286 8.53 -12.32 -17.37
C LEU A 286 9.37 -12.01 -16.13
N TYR A 287 10.10 -10.90 -16.18
CA TYR A 287 10.86 -10.35 -15.07
C TYR A 287 10.43 -8.90 -14.90
N LEU A 288 9.69 -8.60 -13.83
CA LEU A 288 9.03 -7.31 -13.63
C LEU A 288 9.50 -6.65 -12.35
N VAL A 289 9.29 -5.33 -12.27
CA VAL A 289 9.33 -4.56 -11.03
C VAL A 289 8.47 -5.25 -9.96
N GLN A 290 8.95 -5.26 -8.72
CA GLN A 290 8.27 -5.87 -7.59
C GLN A 290 7.82 -4.77 -6.63
N GLY A 291 6.53 -4.69 -6.33
CA GLY A 291 5.96 -3.67 -5.46
C GLY A 291 5.17 -2.60 -6.21
N VAL A 292 4.92 -1.49 -5.52
CA VAL A 292 4.06 -0.39 -5.98
C VAL A 292 4.90 0.85 -6.29
N TYR A 293 4.56 1.53 -7.38
CA TYR A 293 5.11 2.82 -7.80
C TYR A 293 4.01 3.70 -8.40
N SER A 294 4.16 5.02 -8.34
CA SER A 294 3.31 5.96 -9.08
C SER A 294 3.92 6.32 -10.43
N TYR A 295 3.04 6.53 -11.41
CA TYR A 295 3.43 7.00 -12.73
C TYR A 295 3.59 8.53 -12.72
N HIS A 296 4.84 8.99 -12.80
CA HIS A 296 5.14 10.40 -12.98
C HIS A 296 5.43 10.70 -14.45
N HIS A 297 4.79 11.74 -15.00
CA HIS A 297 4.88 12.15 -16.40
C HIS A 297 4.75 13.67 -16.57
N TYR A 298 4.90 14.17 -17.79
CA TYR A 298 4.83 15.60 -18.09
C TYR A 298 3.54 16.26 -17.65
N MET A 299 3.62 17.57 -17.39
CA MET A 299 2.50 18.45 -17.03
C MET A 299 1.88 18.19 -15.65
N GLN A 300 2.46 17.29 -14.85
CA GLN A 300 2.11 17.11 -13.45
C GLN A 300 2.71 18.21 -12.57
N ASP A 301 2.24 18.33 -11.32
CA ASP A 301 2.74 19.28 -10.32
C ASP A 301 2.68 20.77 -10.71
N ARG A 302 1.87 21.12 -11.72
CA ARG A 302 1.77 22.47 -12.29
C ARG A 302 3.10 22.97 -12.90
N VAL A 303 3.91 22.05 -13.43
CA VAL A 303 5.16 22.37 -14.13
C VAL A 303 5.02 21.93 -15.59
N ASP A 304 5.23 22.87 -16.52
CA ASP A 304 5.41 22.55 -17.94
C ASP A 304 6.86 22.12 -18.17
N ASP A 305 7.08 20.82 -18.00
CA ASP A 305 8.37 20.18 -18.21
C ASP A 305 8.47 19.47 -19.57
N ASN A 306 7.55 19.78 -20.48
CA ASN A 306 7.54 19.20 -21.81
C ASN A 306 8.83 19.55 -22.57
N GLY A 307 9.51 18.51 -23.05
CA GLY A 307 10.76 18.63 -23.81
C GLY A 307 12.05 18.62 -22.99
N TRP A 308 11.99 18.63 -21.64
CA TRP A 308 13.21 18.60 -20.81
C TRP A 308 13.10 17.78 -19.52
N GLY A 309 11.90 17.46 -19.07
CA GLY A 309 11.66 16.81 -17.77
C GLY A 309 11.74 15.28 -17.75
N CYS A 310 12.00 14.60 -18.89
CA CYS A 310 11.75 13.16 -19.02
C CYS A 310 12.50 12.33 -17.97
N ALA A 311 13.78 12.65 -17.73
CA ALA A 311 14.59 11.98 -16.71
C ALA A 311 14.17 12.35 -15.28
N TYR A 312 13.68 13.57 -15.05
CA TYR A 312 13.11 13.99 -13.76
C TYR A 312 11.88 13.15 -13.41
N ARG A 313 10.96 12.96 -14.37
CA ARG A 313 9.74 12.17 -14.18
C ARG A 313 10.05 10.68 -13.99
N SER A 314 11.02 10.14 -14.73
CA SER A 314 11.51 8.78 -14.49
C SER A 314 12.13 8.64 -13.09
N LEU A 315 12.88 9.63 -12.62
CA LEU A 315 13.45 9.65 -11.27
C LEU A 315 12.34 9.73 -10.20
N GLN A 316 11.32 10.57 -10.40
CA GLN A 316 10.17 10.65 -9.50
C GLN A 316 9.44 9.30 -9.39
N THR A 317 9.27 8.59 -10.51
CA THR A 317 8.74 7.21 -10.52
C THR A 317 9.60 6.28 -9.66
N ILE A 318 10.93 6.33 -9.79
CA ILE A 318 11.84 5.54 -8.95
C ILE A 318 11.73 5.93 -7.46
N CYS A 319 11.76 7.22 -7.14
CA CYS A 319 11.60 7.72 -5.77
C CYS A 319 10.28 7.27 -5.15
N SER A 320 9.19 7.29 -5.93
CA SER A 320 7.88 6.83 -5.48
C SER A 320 7.87 5.34 -5.14
N TRP A 321 8.65 4.52 -5.86
CA TRP A 321 8.81 3.11 -5.57
C TRP A 321 9.50 2.93 -4.22
N PHE A 322 10.62 3.62 -3.98
CA PHE A 322 11.33 3.53 -2.69
C PHE A 322 10.47 4.02 -1.53
N GLN A 323 9.67 5.07 -1.74
CA GLN A 323 8.71 5.57 -0.75
C GLN A 323 7.64 4.50 -0.44
N GLN A 324 6.97 3.97 -1.46
CA GLN A 324 5.88 3.01 -1.30
C GLN A 324 6.35 1.62 -0.83
N GLN A 325 7.62 1.29 -1.05
CA GLN A 325 8.23 0.07 -0.50
C GLN A 325 8.80 0.29 0.91
N GLY A 326 8.63 1.49 1.49
CA GLY A 326 9.01 1.79 2.88
C GLY A 326 10.50 2.05 3.10
N TYR A 327 11.30 2.18 2.04
CA TYR A 327 12.72 2.50 2.18
C TYR A 327 12.98 3.94 2.64
N THR A 328 12.02 4.84 2.40
CA THR A 328 12.12 6.24 2.78
C THR A 328 10.76 6.80 3.20
N GLU A 329 10.76 7.70 4.18
CA GLU A 329 9.60 8.53 4.54
C GLU A 329 9.62 9.88 3.80
N LYS A 330 10.70 10.18 3.03
CA LYS A 330 10.81 11.42 2.26
C LYS A 330 9.79 11.44 1.13
N ALA A 331 9.27 12.62 0.83
CA ALA A 331 8.39 12.84 -0.32
C ALA A 331 9.15 12.64 -1.64
N VAL A 332 8.39 12.39 -2.71
CA VAL A 332 8.93 12.39 -4.07
C VAL A 332 9.45 13.81 -4.38
N PRO A 333 10.71 13.97 -4.82
CA PRO A 333 11.30 15.28 -4.99
C PRO A 333 10.75 16.01 -6.22
N THR A 334 10.64 17.33 -6.10
CA THR A 334 10.33 18.25 -7.21
C THR A 334 11.54 18.43 -8.14
N HIS A 335 11.34 18.95 -9.35
CA HIS A 335 12.46 19.27 -10.27
C HIS A 335 13.49 20.18 -9.62
N LYS A 336 13.04 21.17 -8.83
CA LYS A 336 13.93 22.11 -8.14
C LYS A 336 14.76 21.43 -7.07
N GLU A 337 14.19 20.50 -6.29
CA GLU A 337 14.92 19.72 -5.29
C GLU A 337 15.91 18.76 -5.95
N ILE A 338 15.55 18.15 -7.08
CA ILE A 338 16.46 17.31 -7.88
C ILE A 338 17.64 18.16 -8.39
N GLN A 339 17.38 19.35 -8.93
CA GLN A 339 18.42 20.27 -9.38
C GLN A 339 19.31 20.73 -8.22
N GLN A 340 18.71 21.05 -7.07
CA GLN A 340 19.46 21.44 -5.87
C GLN A 340 20.36 20.31 -5.40
N ALA A 341 19.88 19.06 -5.38
CA ALA A 341 20.69 17.90 -5.02
C ALA A 341 21.93 17.75 -5.90
N LEU A 342 21.82 18.02 -7.20
CA LEU A 342 22.96 17.99 -8.13
C LEU A 342 23.97 19.12 -7.88
N VAL A 343 23.50 20.29 -7.45
CA VAL A 343 24.39 21.38 -7.01
C VAL A 343 25.07 21.04 -5.69
N ASP A 344 24.34 20.44 -4.75
CA ASP A 344 24.85 20.10 -3.42
C ASP A 344 25.98 19.06 -3.47
N VAL A 345 25.92 18.11 -4.42
CA VAL A 345 26.99 17.13 -4.65
C VAL A 345 28.13 17.65 -5.55
N GLY A 346 28.03 18.90 -6.01
CA GLY A 346 29.05 19.55 -6.84
C GLY A 346 29.07 19.13 -8.31
N ASP A 347 28.04 18.41 -8.79
CA ASP A 347 27.92 18.00 -10.21
C ASP A 347 27.56 19.19 -11.11
N LYS A 348 26.69 20.09 -10.61
CA LYS A 348 26.20 21.26 -11.36
C LYS A 348 26.50 22.58 -10.64
N GLN A 349 26.53 23.65 -11.41
CA GLN A 349 26.67 25.02 -10.88
C GLN A 349 25.34 25.54 -10.32
N GLY A 350 25.39 26.53 -9.42
CA GLY A 350 24.19 27.09 -8.78
C GLY A 350 23.12 27.63 -9.74
N SER A 351 23.51 28.06 -10.94
CA SER A 351 22.59 28.50 -12.00
C SER A 351 21.73 27.37 -12.60
N PHE A 352 22.06 26.11 -12.31
CA PHE A 352 21.29 24.94 -12.75
C PHE A 352 19.92 24.86 -12.07
N VAL A 353 19.80 25.38 -10.85
CA VAL A 353 18.54 25.37 -10.08
C VAL A 353 17.56 26.36 -10.68
N GLY A 354 16.36 25.88 -11.00
CA GLY A 354 15.34 26.64 -11.73
C GLY A 354 15.53 26.64 -13.24
N SER A 355 16.56 25.98 -13.77
CA SER A 355 16.75 25.83 -15.20
C SER A 355 15.77 24.81 -15.81
N ARG A 356 15.73 24.74 -17.14
CA ARG A 356 15.00 23.73 -17.92
C ARG A 356 15.97 22.75 -18.61
N GLN A 357 17.13 22.53 -18.00
CA GLN A 357 18.12 21.62 -18.57
C GLN A 357 17.72 20.17 -18.28
N TRP A 358 17.98 19.28 -19.24
CA TRP A 358 17.79 17.84 -19.06
C TRP A 358 18.92 17.24 -18.21
N ILE A 359 18.67 16.07 -17.62
CA ILE A 359 19.63 15.28 -16.86
C ILE A 359 19.71 13.86 -17.43
N GLY A 360 20.82 13.16 -17.20
CA GLY A 360 21.02 11.78 -17.64
C GLY A 360 21.00 10.76 -16.50
N SER A 361 21.30 9.51 -16.85
CA SER A 361 21.29 8.38 -15.91
C SER A 361 22.33 8.50 -14.79
N ILE A 362 23.43 9.23 -15.03
CA ILE A 362 24.47 9.49 -14.01
C ILE A 362 23.94 10.47 -12.96
N GLU A 363 23.36 11.58 -13.40
CA GLU A 363 22.72 12.55 -12.51
C GLU A 363 21.56 11.93 -11.72
N VAL A 364 20.74 11.09 -12.36
CA VAL A 364 19.67 10.32 -11.69
C VAL A 364 20.25 9.47 -10.55
N ALA A 365 21.35 8.76 -10.79
CA ALA A 365 22.01 7.96 -9.76
C ALA A 365 22.57 8.83 -8.62
N ALA A 366 23.20 9.96 -8.94
CA ALA A 366 23.73 10.89 -7.94
C ALA A 366 22.62 11.47 -7.05
N VAL A 367 21.46 11.80 -7.62
CA VAL A 367 20.31 12.32 -6.86
C VAL A 367 19.69 11.23 -5.98
N LEU A 368 19.58 9.99 -6.47
CA LEU A 368 19.10 8.86 -5.65
C LEU A 368 20.00 8.63 -4.43
N ASP A 369 21.31 8.71 -4.61
CA ASP A 369 22.28 8.57 -3.52
C ASP A 369 22.15 9.74 -2.54
N GLN A 370 22.18 10.99 -3.03
CA GLN A 370 22.12 12.19 -2.20
C GLN A 370 20.80 12.31 -1.41
N LEU A 371 19.65 12.07 -2.05
CA LEU A 371 18.36 12.29 -1.43
C LEU A 371 17.90 11.08 -0.62
N LEU A 372 18.17 9.86 -1.07
CA LEU A 372 17.61 8.64 -0.47
C LEU A 372 18.66 7.71 0.14
N GLY A 373 19.96 7.95 -0.09
CA GLY A 373 21.02 7.00 0.28
C GLY A 373 20.96 5.71 -0.56
N VAL A 374 20.44 5.80 -1.79
CA VAL A 374 20.25 4.66 -2.69
C VAL A 374 21.38 4.60 -3.71
N THR A 375 22.23 3.59 -3.57
CA THR A 375 23.26 3.29 -4.57
C THR A 375 22.62 2.72 -5.84
N SER A 376 23.17 3.10 -6.99
CA SER A 376 22.71 2.61 -8.31
C SER A 376 23.86 2.04 -9.12
N LYS A 377 23.57 1.01 -9.93
CA LYS A 377 24.50 0.49 -10.94
C LYS A 377 24.21 1.18 -12.28
N ILE A 378 25.25 1.65 -12.96
CA ILE A 378 25.11 2.15 -14.33
C ILE A 378 25.49 1.04 -15.32
N MET A 379 24.59 0.77 -16.26
CA MET A 379 24.85 -0.13 -17.39
C MET A 379 24.97 0.71 -18.66
N PHE A 380 26.16 0.69 -19.24
CA PHE A 380 26.48 1.39 -20.48
C PHE A 380 26.22 0.48 -21.67
N VAL A 381 25.55 1.01 -22.69
CA VAL A 381 25.26 0.33 -23.95
C VAL A 381 25.65 1.27 -25.09
N SER A 382 26.58 0.85 -25.94
CA SER A 382 27.17 1.72 -26.95
C SER A 382 26.20 2.04 -28.09
N GLN A 383 25.29 1.11 -28.40
CA GLN A 383 24.33 1.22 -29.50
C GLN A 383 22.99 0.59 -29.11
N GLY A 384 21.86 1.17 -29.49
CA GLY A 384 20.54 0.62 -29.18
C GLY A 384 20.30 -0.78 -29.73
N SER A 385 20.97 -1.16 -30.82
CA SER A 385 20.95 -2.52 -31.36
C SER A 385 21.51 -3.57 -30.39
N GLU A 386 22.38 -3.17 -29.47
CA GLU A 386 22.99 -4.04 -28.46
C GLU A 386 22.09 -4.22 -27.22
N LEU A 387 21.02 -3.43 -27.05
CA LEU A 387 20.14 -3.55 -25.88
C LEU A 387 19.53 -4.95 -25.75
N ALA A 388 19.26 -5.62 -26.87
CA ALA A 388 18.72 -6.98 -26.86
C ALA A 388 19.67 -7.98 -26.18
N SER A 389 20.99 -7.75 -26.25
CA SER A 389 22.00 -8.57 -25.59
C SER A 389 21.99 -8.43 -24.06
N LYS A 390 21.36 -7.38 -23.51
CA LYS A 390 21.28 -7.10 -22.07
C LYS A 390 20.11 -7.77 -21.35
N GLY A 391 19.40 -8.67 -22.04
CA GLY A 391 18.23 -9.36 -21.50
C GLY A 391 18.51 -10.11 -20.20
N ARG A 392 19.67 -10.78 -20.10
CA ARG A 392 20.07 -11.50 -18.89
C ARG A 392 20.28 -10.55 -17.71
N GLU A 393 21.03 -9.47 -17.91
CA GLU A 393 21.33 -8.51 -16.85
C GLU A 393 20.06 -7.82 -16.34
N LEU A 394 19.14 -7.44 -17.23
CA LEU A 394 17.85 -6.86 -16.84
C LEU A 394 16.96 -7.88 -16.13
N ALA A 395 16.87 -9.11 -16.63
CA ALA A 395 16.13 -10.18 -15.97
C ALA A 395 16.64 -10.43 -14.54
N ASN A 396 17.97 -10.48 -14.36
CA ASN A 396 18.60 -10.66 -13.05
C ASN A 396 18.31 -9.46 -12.13
N HIS A 397 18.38 -8.23 -12.64
CA HIS A 397 18.03 -7.03 -11.86
C HIS A 397 16.59 -7.09 -11.35
N PHE A 398 15.61 -7.39 -12.21
CA PHE A 398 14.21 -7.48 -11.79
C PHE A 398 13.94 -8.66 -10.85
N LEU A 399 14.74 -9.72 -10.93
CA LEU A 399 14.66 -10.85 -10.01
C LEU A 399 15.21 -10.52 -8.62
N SER A 400 16.40 -9.92 -8.53
CA SER A 400 17.08 -9.64 -7.25
C SER A 400 16.65 -8.32 -6.61
N GLU A 401 16.63 -7.25 -7.41
CA GLU A 401 16.33 -5.89 -6.97
C GLU A 401 14.90 -5.47 -7.28
N GLY A 402 14.32 -5.89 -8.40
CA GLY A 402 12.92 -5.58 -8.74
C GLY A 402 12.57 -4.09 -8.69
N THR A 403 13.53 -3.17 -8.87
CA THR A 403 13.32 -1.72 -8.88
C THR A 403 13.09 -1.23 -10.32
N PRO A 404 12.32 -0.14 -10.53
CA PRO A 404 12.22 0.49 -11.85
C PRO A 404 13.59 0.97 -12.33
N VAL A 405 13.86 0.83 -13.63
CA VAL A 405 15.15 1.20 -14.25
C VAL A 405 14.93 2.42 -15.13
N MET A 406 15.68 3.49 -14.91
CA MET A 406 15.69 4.62 -15.85
C MET A 406 16.66 4.32 -16.99
N ILE A 407 16.26 4.58 -18.23
CA ILE A 407 17.13 4.51 -19.40
C ILE A 407 17.17 5.87 -20.08
N GLY A 408 18.37 6.37 -20.33
CA GLY A 408 18.61 7.61 -21.06
C GLY A 408 19.35 7.35 -22.37
N GLY A 409 18.87 7.92 -23.47
CA GLY A 409 19.50 7.91 -24.79
C GLY A 409 19.45 9.30 -25.41
N GLY A 410 20.59 9.98 -25.48
CA GLY A 410 20.65 11.39 -25.84
C GLY A 410 19.82 12.27 -24.88
N VAL A 411 18.85 12.99 -25.41
CA VAL A 411 17.95 13.90 -24.65
C VAL A 411 16.64 13.25 -24.20
N LEU A 412 16.43 11.97 -24.52
CA LEU A 412 15.22 11.23 -24.17
C LEU A 412 15.48 10.25 -23.04
N ALA A 413 14.49 10.12 -22.15
CA ALA A 413 14.50 9.17 -21.05
C ALA A 413 13.20 8.41 -20.98
N HIS A 414 13.28 7.14 -20.60
CA HIS A 414 12.12 6.28 -20.33
C HIS A 414 12.35 5.50 -19.03
N THR A 415 11.30 4.88 -18.50
CA THR A 415 11.40 3.95 -17.38
C THR A 415 11.09 2.53 -17.85
N ILE A 416 12.04 1.61 -17.68
CA ILE A 416 11.84 0.17 -17.90
C ILE A 416 11.31 -0.43 -16.59
N LEU A 417 10.14 -1.06 -16.67
CA LEU A 417 9.46 -1.71 -15.55
C LEU A 417 9.64 -3.23 -15.57
N GLY A 418 10.20 -3.78 -16.63
CA GLY A 418 10.39 -5.21 -16.77
C GLY A 418 10.84 -5.62 -18.16
N VAL A 419 11.20 -6.90 -18.27
CA VAL A 419 11.53 -7.55 -19.53
C VAL A 419 10.78 -8.87 -19.65
N ALA A 420 10.32 -9.17 -20.86
CA ALA A 420 9.87 -10.48 -21.25
C ALA A 420 10.98 -11.06 -22.12
N TRP A 421 11.61 -12.15 -21.69
CA TRP A 421 12.83 -12.62 -22.33
C TRP A 421 12.89 -14.15 -22.40
N SER A 422 13.19 -14.65 -23.59
CA SER A 422 13.40 -16.06 -23.86
C SER A 422 14.90 -16.34 -23.92
N GLU A 423 15.41 -17.04 -22.91
CA GLU A 423 16.81 -17.43 -22.85
C GLU A 423 17.21 -18.34 -24.03
N THR A 424 16.28 -19.14 -24.53
CA THR A 424 16.54 -20.08 -25.63
C THR A 424 16.63 -19.40 -26.99
N THR A 425 15.74 -18.43 -27.27
CA THR A 425 15.65 -17.78 -28.58
C THR A 425 16.37 -16.43 -28.65
N GLY A 426 16.66 -15.83 -27.49
CA GLY A 426 17.14 -14.45 -27.38
C GLY A 426 16.05 -13.40 -27.60
N GLU A 427 14.81 -13.78 -27.93
CA GLU A 427 13.72 -12.81 -28.14
C GLU A 427 13.42 -12.07 -26.84
N ILE A 428 13.33 -10.74 -26.94
CA ILE A 428 13.10 -9.84 -25.81
C ILE A 428 12.06 -8.76 -26.13
N ARG A 429 11.24 -8.43 -25.13
CA ARG A 429 10.37 -7.25 -25.11
C ARG A 429 10.64 -6.46 -23.84
N TYR A 430 10.53 -5.14 -23.94
CA TYR A 430 10.71 -4.21 -22.83
C TYR A 430 9.37 -3.66 -22.40
N LEU A 431 9.08 -3.68 -21.11
CA LEU A 431 7.92 -3.02 -20.55
C LEU A 431 8.32 -1.57 -20.23
N ILE A 432 7.80 -0.64 -21.03
CA ILE A 432 8.16 0.78 -20.93
C ILE A 432 7.03 1.55 -20.27
N LEU A 433 7.41 2.48 -19.40
CA LEU A 433 6.59 3.58 -18.90
C LEU A 433 7.20 4.88 -19.41
N ASP A 434 6.43 5.57 -20.21
CA ASP A 434 6.89 6.72 -20.98
C ASP A 434 6.59 8.03 -20.24
N PRO A 435 7.59 8.76 -19.74
CA PRO A 435 7.36 10.00 -19.00
C PRO A 435 6.85 11.16 -19.86
N HIS A 436 6.84 11.03 -21.20
CA HIS A 436 6.47 12.11 -22.11
C HIS A 436 4.95 12.31 -22.26
N TYR A 437 4.13 11.47 -21.62
CA TYR A 437 2.68 11.64 -21.61
C TYR A 437 2.29 12.97 -20.98
N THR A 438 1.39 13.71 -21.63
CA THR A 438 0.97 15.08 -21.24
C THR A 438 -0.52 15.19 -20.91
N GLY A 439 -1.27 14.09 -21.05
CA GLY A 439 -2.71 14.08 -20.81
C GLY A 439 -3.08 13.94 -19.34
N ALA A 440 -4.39 13.82 -19.08
CA ALA A 440 -4.91 13.54 -17.74
C ALA A 440 -4.62 12.08 -17.31
N GLU A 441 -4.83 11.78 -16.02
CA GLU A 441 -4.67 10.44 -15.41
C GLU A 441 -5.72 9.42 -15.90
N ASP A 442 -5.74 9.18 -17.21
CA ASP A 442 -6.62 8.26 -17.91
C ASP A 442 -5.86 6.97 -18.23
N LEU A 443 -6.11 5.95 -17.40
CA LEU A 443 -5.48 4.65 -17.51
C LEU A 443 -5.70 4.00 -18.88
N GLN A 444 -6.90 4.14 -19.46
CA GLN A 444 -7.23 3.55 -20.73
C GLN A 444 -6.42 4.19 -21.86
N VAL A 445 -6.31 5.52 -21.86
CA VAL A 445 -5.47 6.24 -22.83
C VAL A 445 -4.00 5.85 -22.68
N ILE A 446 -3.52 5.72 -21.43
CA ILE A 446 -2.13 5.35 -21.13
C ILE A 446 -1.80 3.94 -21.65
N THR A 447 -2.70 2.97 -21.47
CA THR A 447 -2.48 1.59 -21.94
C THR A 447 -2.71 1.47 -23.44
N ASP A 448 -3.80 2.00 -23.97
CA ASP A 448 -4.23 1.78 -25.36
C ASP A 448 -3.33 2.52 -26.37
N LYS A 449 -2.85 3.71 -26.00
CA LYS A 449 -1.87 4.45 -26.82
C LYS A 449 -0.43 4.02 -26.54
N GLY A 450 -0.21 3.11 -25.60
CA GLY A 450 1.09 2.50 -25.33
C GLY A 450 2.10 3.42 -24.65
N TRP A 451 1.64 4.37 -23.83
CA TRP A 451 2.48 5.16 -22.90
C TRP A 451 2.98 4.30 -21.75
N CYS A 452 2.17 3.35 -21.29
CA CYS A 452 2.63 2.16 -20.59
C CYS A 452 2.42 0.95 -21.50
N GLY A 453 3.47 0.25 -21.89
CA GLY A 453 3.32 -0.82 -22.89
C GLY A 453 4.56 -1.67 -23.15
N TRP A 454 4.34 -2.84 -23.72
CA TRP A 454 5.40 -3.73 -24.20
C TRP A 454 5.92 -3.27 -25.56
N LYS A 455 7.24 -3.07 -25.66
CA LYS A 455 7.93 -2.57 -26.85
C LYS A 455 8.95 -3.60 -27.34
N SER A 456 9.13 -3.65 -28.67
CA SER A 456 10.15 -4.48 -29.30
C SER A 456 11.53 -3.82 -29.23
N PRO A 457 12.63 -4.53 -29.55
CA PRO A 457 13.96 -3.92 -29.62
C PRO A 457 14.07 -2.77 -30.62
N GLN A 458 13.21 -2.73 -31.64
CA GLN A 458 13.14 -1.66 -32.64
C GLN A 458 12.61 -0.34 -32.08
N PHE A 459 12.10 -0.32 -30.84
CA PHE A 459 11.71 0.90 -30.16
C PHE A 459 12.92 1.82 -29.90
N TRP A 460 14.09 1.24 -29.67
CA TRP A 460 15.31 1.98 -29.44
C TRP A 460 15.90 2.47 -30.77
N ASP A 461 16.43 3.69 -30.79
CA ASP A 461 17.31 4.12 -31.88
C ASP A 461 18.54 3.21 -31.90
N GLN A 462 18.74 2.49 -33.01
CA GLN A 462 19.74 1.44 -33.14
C GLN A 462 21.18 1.97 -33.12
N ASN A 463 21.38 3.26 -33.40
CA ASN A 463 22.70 3.90 -33.51
C ASN A 463 23.04 4.80 -32.30
N ALA A 464 22.07 5.08 -31.44
CA ALA A 464 22.28 5.90 -30.25
C ALA A 464 22.89 5.08 -29.11
N TYR A 465 23.71 5.73 -28.27
CA TYR A 465 24.16 5.14 -27.01
C TYR A 465 23.08 5.27 -25.93
N TYR A 466 23.06 4.33 -24.99
CA TYR A 466 22.14 4.31 -23.87
C TYR A 466 22.85 4.03 -22.55
N ASN A 467 22.45 4.75 -21.52
CA ASN A 467 22.87 4.50 -20.15
C ASN A 467 21.64 4.12 -19.32
N LEU A 468 21.70 2.99 -18.63
CA LEU A 468 20.63 2.55 -17.73
C LEU A 468 21.08 2.73 -16.29
N CYS A 469 20.27 3.43 -15.50
CA CYS A 469 20.42 3.53 -14.06
C CYS A 469 19.57 2.43 -13.40
N LEU A 470 20.23 1.50 -12.72
CA LEU A 470 19.65 0.34 -12.03
C LEU A 470 19.74 0.57 -10.51
N PRO A 471 18.71 1.13 -9.84
CA PRO A 471 18.74 1.39 -8.41
C PRO A 471 18.79 0.10 -7.59
N GLN A 472 19.64 0.05 -6.57
CA GLN A 472 19.79 -1.14 -5.71
C GLN A 472 18.95 -1.00 -4.44
N ARG A 473 18.42 -2.10 -3.90
CA ARG A 473 17.70 -2.09 -2.64
C ARG A 473 18.66 -1.95 -1.45
N PRO A 474 18.49 -0.96 -0.57
CA PRO A 474 19.15 -0.97 0.73
C PRO A 474 18.72 -2.21 1.53
N LYS A 475 19.64 -2.84 2.26
CA LYS A 475 19.31 -3.95 3.16
C LYS A 475 18.79 -3.39 4.47
N THR A 476 17.47 -3.35 4.64
CA THR A 476 16.80 -2.78 5.82
C THR A 476 15.42 -3.42 6.05
N ILE A 477 14.78 -3.10 7.18
CA ILE A 477 13.46 -3.60 7.61
C ILE A 477 12.50 -2.48 8.02
#